data_AF-A0A7C2LMN8-F1
#
_entry.id   AF-A0A7C2LMN8-F1
#
_cell.length_a   1.000
_cell.length_b   1.000
_cell.length_c   1.000
_cell.angle_alpha   90.00
_cell.angle_beta   90.00
_cell.angle_gamma   90.00
#
_symmetry.space_group_name_H-M   'P 1'
#
loop_
_entity.id
_entity.type
_entity.pdbx_description
1 polymer ?
#
loop_
_entity_poly.entity_id
_entity_poly.type
_entity_poly.pdbx_seq_one_letter_code
_entity_poly.pdbx_strand_id
1 'polypeptide(L)'
;MDILNYAMQFEQDGEAFYRESAGKVRDHNLSDLLLYLAAEERKHFQMIKELKTILPESPASIFISDIRNIFTGMKERGETFT
;
A
#
# COMPACT_ATOMS: atom_id res chain seq x y z
N MET A 1 -0.08 -16.90 3.73
CA MET A 1 -0.82 -15.85 3.00
C MET A 1 -0.35 -15.93 1.55
N ASP A 2 -1.24 -15.98 0.57
CA ASP A 2 -0.89 -15.91 -0.85
C ASP A 2 -0.18 -14.58 -1.16
N ILE A 3 0.85 -14.60 -2.02
CA ILE A 3 1.62 -13.44 -2.47
C ILE A 3 0.70 -12.34 -3.01
N LEU A 4 -0.34 -12.70 -3.75
CA LEU A 4 -1.27 -11.72 -4.31
C LEU A 4 -2.13 -11.07 -3.22
N ASN A 5 -2.54 -11.83 -2.19
CA ASN A 5 -3.23 -11.25 -1.04
C ASN A 5 -2.32 -10.32 -0.24
N TYR A 6 -1.04 -10.66 -0.08
CA TYR A 6 -0.09 -9.79 0.59
C TYR A 6 0.12 -8.49 -0.20
N ALA A 7 0.33 -8.58 -1.52
CA ALA A 7 0.48 -7.40 -2.38
C ALA A 7 -0.77 -6.51 -2.32
N MET A 8 -1.97 -7.10 -2.38
CA MET A 8 -3.23 -6.34 -2.19
C MET A 8 -3.28 -5.62 -0.84
N GLN A 9 -2.90 -6.27 0.27
CA GLN A 9 -2.86 -5.63 1.58
C GLN A 9 -1.81 -4.51 1.63
N PHE A 10 -0.66 -4.71 1.00
CA PHE A 10 0.41 -3.72 0.91
C PHE A 10 -0.08 -2.43 0.22
N GLU A 11 -0.78 -2.54 -0.91
CA GLU A 11 -1.36 -1.38 -1.60
C GLU A 11 -2.43 -0.67 -0.75
N GLN A 12 -3.25 -1.42 -0.01
CA GLN A 12 -4.26 -0.82 0.87
C GLN A 12 -3.63 -0.05 2.04
N ASP A 13 -2.57 -0.61 2.63
CA ASP A 13 -1.83 0.04 3.71
C ASP A 13 -1.12 1.31 3.22
N GLY A 14 -0.54 1.27 2.01
CA GLY A 14 0.04 2.43 1.34
C GLY A 14 -0.99 3.53 1.07
N GLU A 15 -2.14 3.19 0.47
CA GLU A 15 -3.23 4.15 0.24
C GLU A 15 -3.67 4.84 1.53
N ALA A 16 -3.91 4.05 2.58
CA ALA A 16 -4.34 4.59 3.87
C ALA A 16 -3.28 5.52 4.47
N PHE A 17 -2.00 5.13 4.40
CA PHE A 17 -0.89 5.93 4.91
C PHE A 17 -0.75 7.28 4.20
N TYR A 18 -0.82 7.29 2.87
CA TYR A 18 -0.73 8.53 2.10
C TYR A 18 -1.93 9.45 2.32
N ARG A 19 -3.16 8.90 2.39
CA ARG A 19 -4.36 9.70 2.72
C ARG A 19 -4.29 10.31 4.12
N GLU A 20 -3.84 9.54 5.10
CA GLU A 20 -3.67 10.02 6.47
C GLU A 20 -2.62 11.13 6.53
N SER A 21 -1.49 10.94 5.85
CA SER A 21 -0.41 11.93 5.78
C SER A 21 -0.82 13.21 5.06
N ALA A 22 -1.60 13.11 3.98
CA ALA A 22 -2.10 14.27 3.24
C ALA A 22 -2.95 15.20 4.11
N GLY A 23 -3.65 14.66 5.12
CA GLY A 23 -4.45 15.44 6.08
C GLY A 23 -3.64 16.06 7.23
N LYS A 24 -2.35 15.73 7.36
CA LYS A 24 -1.47 16.20 8.45
C LYS A 24 -0.46 17.26 7.99
N VAL A 25 -0.16 17.31 6.70
CA VAL A 25 0.77 18.30 6.11
C VAL A 25 0.09 19.66 5.93
N ARG A 26 0.86 20.74 6.13
CA ARG A 26 0.38 22.13 5.89
C ARG A 26 0.59 22.62 4.46
N ASP A 27 1.57 22.04 3.77
CA ASP A 27 1.89 22.40 2.39
C ASP A 27 0.87 21.76 1.44
N HIS A 28 0.15 22.60 0.70
CA HIS A 28 -0.87 22.17 -0.25
C HIS A 28 -0.30 21.32 -1.39
N ASN A 29 0.88 21.66 -1.92
CA ASN A 29 1.50 20.88 -3.00
C ASN A 29 1.90 19.50 -2.50
N LEU A 30 2.40 19.41 -1.26
CA LEU A 30 2.72 18.13 -0.64
C LEU A 30 1.45 17.30 -0.36
N SER A 31 0.37 17.94 0.10
CA SER A 31 -0.93 17.28 0.29
C SER A 31 -1.44 16.69 -1.03
N ASP A 32 -1.40 17.48 -2.11
CA ASP A 32 -1.83 17.03 -3.43
C ASP A 32 -0.98 15.88 -3.97
N LEU A 33 0.34 15.92 -3.76
CA LEU A 33 1.23 14.82 -4.13
C LEU A 33 0.91 13.53 -3.36
N LEU A 34 0.65 13.63 -2.05
CA LEU A 34 0.29 12.48 -1.23
C LEU A 34 -1.08 11.90 -1.65
N LEU A 35 -2.06 12.75 -1.98
CA LEU A 35 -3.34 12.31 -2.52
C LEU A 35 -3.20 11.64 -3.89
N TYR A 36 -2.29 12.14 -4.73
CA TYR A 36 -1.96 11.51 -6.01
C TYR A 36 -1.37 10.12 -5.79
N LEU A 37 -0.38 9.97 -4.90
CA LEU A 37 0.21 8.67 -4.58
C LEU A 37 -0.83 7.68 -4.03
N ALA A 38 -1.72 8.13 -3.14
CA ALA A 38 -2.83 7.31 -2.65
C ALA A 38 -3.76 6.82 -3.78
N ALA A 39 -3.98 7.64 -4.80
CA ALA A 39 -4.78 7.27 -5.95
C ALA A 39 -4.06 6.24 -6.85
N GLU A 40 -2.73 6.31 -6.98
CA GLU A 40 -1.95 5.30 -7.70
C GLU A 40 -1.98 3.94 -6.99
N GLU A 41 -1.84 3.88 -5.66
CA GLU A 41 -1.93 2.59 -4.93
C GLU A 41 -3.30 1.94 -5.09
N ARG A 42 -4.37 2.74 -5.20
CA ARG A 42 -5.70 2.20 -5.54
C ARG A 42 -5.73 1.56 -6.93
N LYS A 43 -5.01 2.11 -7.92
CA LYS A 43 -4.91 1.52 -9.26
C LYS A 43 -4.11 0.22 -9.21
N HIS A 44 -2.98 0.21 -8.51
CA HIS A 44 -2.15 -0.99 -8.31
C HIS A 44 -2.96 -2.12 -7.66
N PHE A 45 -3.73 -1.81 -6.62
CA PHE A 45 -4.63 -2.78 -5.98
C PHE A 45 -5.60 -3.42 -6.98
N GLN A 46 -6.21 -2.63 -7.87
CA GLN A 46 -7.14 -3.16 -8.87
C GLN A 46 -6.43 -4.04 -9.89
N MET A 47 -5.24 -3.66 -10.35
CA MET A 47 -4.43 -4.49 -11.25
C MET A 47 -4.06 -5.83 -10.60
N ILE A 48 -3.66 -5.84 -9.32
CA ILE A 48 -3.35 -7.08 -8.59
C ILE A 48 -4.60 -7.93 -8.39
N LYS A 49 -5.74 -7.29 -8.10
CA LYS A 49 -7.03 -7.97 -7.97
C LYS A 49 -7.46 -8.64 -9.27
N GLU A 50 -7.27 -7.97 -10.40
CA GLU A 50 -7.50 -8.53 -11.74
C GLU A 50 -6.52 -9.68 -12.04
N LEU A 51 -5.23 -9.53 -11.70
CA LEU A 51 -4.25 -10.59 -11.88
C LEU A 51 -4.63 -11.86 -11.10
N LYS A 52 -5.16 -11.71 -9.89
CA LYS A 52 -5.62 -12.83 -9.05
C LYS A 52 -6.81 -13.59 -9.66
N THR A 53 -7.66 -12.96 -10.45
CA THR A 53 -8.76 -13.69 -11.14
C THR A 53 -8.24 -14.53 -12.30
N ILE A 54 -7.11 -14.13 -12.90
CA ILE A 54 -6.47 -14.82 -14.03
C ILE A 54 -5.54 -15.94 -13.54
N LEU A 55 -4.89 -15.76 -12.39
CA LEU A 55 -3.96 -16.71 -11.79
C LEU A 55 -4.42 -17.12 -10.37
N PRO A 56 -5.38 -18.06 -10.25
CA PRO A 56 -5.92 -18.47 -8.95
C PRO A 56 -4.92 -19.23 -8.06
N GLU A 57 -3.87 -19.80 -8.65
CA GLU A 57 -2.82 -20.57 -7.96
C GLU A 57 -1.45 -20.01 -8.38
N SER A 58 -0.83 -19.20 -7.51
CA SER A 58 0.56 -18.77 -7.71
C SER A 58 1.50 -19.88 -7.22
N PRO A 59 2.39 -20.43 -8.08
CA PRO A 59 3.22 -21.60 -7.75
C PRO A 59 4.40 -21.30 -6.80
N ALA A 60 4.51 -20.08 -6.27
CA ALA A 60 5.61 -19.71 -5.40
C ALA A 60 5.11 -19.26 -4.03
N SER A 61 5.13 -20.19 -3.08
CA SER A 61 5.26 -19.89 -1.66
C SER A 61 6.62 -19.20 -1.44
N ILE A 62 6.72 -17.92 -1.80
CA ILE A 62 7.79 -17.07 -1.29
C ILE A 62 7.52 -16.95 0.21
N PHE A 63 8.48 -17.34 1.05
CA PHE A 63 8.40 -17.15 2.49
C PHE A 63 8.49 -15.65 2.79
N ILE A 64 7.32 -14.99 2.77
CA ILE A 64 7.14 -13.54 2.87
C ILE A 64 7.20 -13.04 4.32
N SER A 65 7.42 -13.94 5.29
CA SER A 65 7.60 -13.55 6.69
C SER A 65 8.69 -12.49 6.89
N ASP A 66 9.63 -12.38 5.95
CA ASP A 66 10.77 -11.47 6.02
C ASP A 66 10.49 -10.10 5.36
N ILE A 67 9.45 -9.98 4.52
CA ILE A 67 9.05 -8.70 3.92
C ILE A 67 8.13 -7.98 4.91
N ARG A 68 8.73 -7.21 5.81
CA ARG A 68 7.99 -6.32 6.71
C ARG A 68 7.28 -5.24 5.88
N ASN A 69 5.96 -5.11 6.04
CA ASN A 69 5.23 -3.98 5.48
C ASN A 69 5.74 -2.67 6.11
N ILE A 70 6.38 -1.84 5.30
CA ILE A 70 7.01 -0.61 5.75
C ILE A 70 5.97 0.39 6.27
N PHE A 71 4.79 0.46 5.66
CA PHE A 71 3.72 1.37 6.05
C PHE A 71 3.14 1.03 7.42
N THR A 72 2.95 -0.26 7.70
CA THR A 72 2.57 -0.73 9.04
C THR A 72 3.62 -0.33 10.07
N GLY A 73 4.90 -0.55 9.77
CA GLY A 73 5.99 -0.17 10.67
C GLY A 73 6.10 1.34 10.89
N MET A 74 5.89 2.15 9.87
CA MET A 74 5.87 3.62 9.98
C MET A 74 4.70 4.08 10.85
N LYS A 75 3.52 3.48 10.67
CA LYS A 75 2.33 3.75 11.48
C LYS A 75 2.54 3.41 12.96
N GLU A 76 3.14 2.26 13.26
CA GLU A 76 3.49 1.85 14.63
C GLU A 76 4.47 2.83 15.30
N ARG A 77 5.40 3.40 14.53
CA ARG A 77 6.35 4.41 15.00
C ARG A 77 5.78 5.83 15.05
N GLY A 78 4.53 6.02 14.60
CA GLY A 78 3.90 7.35 14.50
C GLY A 78 4.55 8.26 13.45
N GLU A 79 5.32 7.68 12.52
CA GLU A 79 5.95 8.43 11.44
C GLU A 79 4.88 8.86 10.45
N THR A 80 4.73 10.16 10.27
CA THR A 80 3.90 10.74 9.22
C THR A 80 4.65 11.88 8.58
N PHE A 81 4.31 12.21 7.33
CA PHE A 81 4.80 13.44 6.72
C PHE A 81 4.14 14.62 7.44
N THR A 82 4.96 15.51 8.02
CA THR A 82 4.52 16.71 8.75
C THR A 82 5.03 17.97 8.06
#